data_AF-A0A074VEL1-F1
#
_entry.id   AF-A0A074VEL1-F1
#
_cell.length_a   1.000
_cell.length_b   1.000
_cell.length_c   1.000
_cell.angle_alpha   90.00
_cell.angle_beta   90.00
_cell.angle_gamma   90.00
#
_symmetry.space_group_name_H-M   'P 1'
#
loop_
_entity.id
_entity.type
_entity.pdbx_description
1 polymer ?
#
loop_
_entity_poly.entity_id
_entity_poly.type
_entity_poly.pdbx_seq_one_letter_code
_entity_poly.pdbx_strand_id
1 'polypeptide(L)'
;MSQLMVLALTALPAVLSLQLPGGIGKLPALGWNSWNAYGCDIDEARILQAANAMKDLGFQAAGYEYVNSDDCWSQMSGRDAVTHQLLPNFTKFPEGIKGTADKVHDLGFKFGIYSSAGTMTCGHYSGSIGYENIDAETFASWGVDYLKYDNCFPPEEWYDDCLSCEPDPSFSPTGIINGTCSNSTPPVHHYSYDRPIPICADGWPVDGINYTAKYTALRFRIMGNALLAQNRTILYSLCEWGVDLPWTWGNGTGQSWRMSNDINPSWSRILEILNQNSFLSDYGNFYGHNDADMLEVGNGNLTDAEVRSHFSLWAMMKSPLLIGTDVTKLSSHNIGVLQNKALLAFNQDPVYGKPAAPYKWGINPDWTYNSSFPAQYWSGASSNGTMVALFNPLNDTVSMTADYSEIPELNAGGCYQVLDVWNSTDLGCKEKSVTVDVAPHDTAVLLFEHSC
;
A
#
# COMPACT_ATOMS: atom_id res chain seq x y z
N MET A 1 9.69 37.41 -39.09
CA MET A 1 9.91 37.42 -37.63
C MET A 1 9.47 36.06 -37.12
N SER A 2 10.43 35.18 -36.80
CA SER A 2 10.17 33.81 -36.36
C SER A 2 10.02 33.82 -34.84
N GLN A 3 8.86 33.40 -34.32
CA GLN A 3 8.67 33.17 -32.89
C GLN A 3 9.34 31.84 -32.52
N LEU A 4 10.39 31.91 -31.72
CA LEU A 4 10.90 30.75 -30.99
C LEU A 4 9.89 30.41 -29.89
N MET A 5 9.26 29.24 -29.98
CA MET A 5 8.57 28.60 -28.87
C MET A 5 9.65 27.97 -27.98
N VAL A 6 9.87 28.54 -26.80
CA VAL A 6 10.70 27.92 -25.76
C VAL A 6 9.83 26.88 -25.07
N LEU A 7 10.08 25.60 -25.34
CA LEU A 7 9.58 24.50 -24.52
C LEU A 7 10.28 24.59 -23.16
N ALA A 8 9.55 25.03 -22.13
CA ALA A 8 9.99 24.86 -20.75
C ALA A 8 9.80 23.39 -20.39
N LEU A 9 10.90 22.61 -20.43
CA LEU A 9 10.94 21.30 -19.81
C LEU A 9 10.86 21.51 -18.29
N THR A 10 9.68 21.35 -17.71
CA THR A 10 9.53 21.24 -16.26
C THR A 10 10.14 19.91 -15.84
N ALA A 11 11.45 19.90 -15.59
CA ALA A 11 12.09 18.80 -14.88
C ALA A 11 11.53 18.82 -13.45
N LEU A 12 10.62 17.90 -13.14
CA LEU A 12 10.29 17.56 -11.75
C LEU A 12 11.63 17.28 -11.05
N PRO A 13 11.87 17.81 -9.84
CA PRO A 13 13.04 17.42 -9.07
C PRO A 13 12.94 15.91 -8.87
N ALA A 14 13.85 15.16 -9.50
CA ALA A 14 14.00 13.75 -9.23
C ALA A 14 14.41 13.62 -7.76
N VAL A 15 13.43 13.42 -6.88
CA VAL A 15 13.69 12.97 -5.52
C VAL A 15 14.37 11.61 -5.71
N LEU A 16 15.66 11.54 -5.39
CA LEU A 16 16.43 10.31 -5.42
C LEU A 16 15.75 9.31 -4.49
N SER A 17 15.33 8.16 -5.02
CA SER A 17 14.72 7.11 -4.22
C SER A 17 15.72 6.50 -3.23
N LEU A 18 15.24 6.14 -2.04
CA LEU A 18 16.05 5.48 -1.02
C LEU A 18 16.28 4.01 -1.40
N GLN A 19 17.47 3.71 -1.92
CA GLN A 19 17.84 2.36 -2.30
C GLN A 19 18.56 1.64 -1.15
N LEU A 20 17.93 0.59 -0.64
CA LEU A 20 18.54 -0.26 0.39
C LEU A 20 19.52 -1.29 -0.22
N PRO A 21 20.51 -1.77 0.56
CA PRO A 21 21.44 -2.81 0.12
C PRO A 21 20.71 -4.06 -0.39
N GLY A 22 21.26 -4.68 -1.44
CA GLY A 22 20.70 -5.91 -2.02
C GLY A 22 19.41 -5.72 -2.81
N GLY A 23 18.99 -4.49 -3.08
CA GLY A 23 17.75 -4.21 -3.82
C GLY A 23 16.47 -4.41 -3.00
N ILE A 24 16.59 -4.48 -1.66
CA ILE A 24 15.44 -4.61 -0.75
C ILE A 24 14.49 -3.44 -0.95
N GLY A 25 13.19 -3.76 -1.07
CA GLY A 25 12.12 -2.79 -1.34
C GLY A 25 12.10 -2.21 -2.75
N LYS A 26 12.97 -2.66 -3.67
CA LYS A 26 12.87 -2.29 -5.09
C LYS A 26 11.46 -2.58 -5.61
N LEU A 27 10.94 -3.76 -5.30
CA LEU A 27 9.59 -4.21 -5.64
C LEU A 27 8.67 -4.12 -4.41
N PRO A 28 7.34 -4.07 -4.59
CA PRO A 28 6.41 -4.05 -3.47
C PRO A 28 6.61 -5.26 -2.54
N ALA A 29 6.49 -5.06 -1.23
CA ALA A 29 6.64 -6.17 -0.29
C ALA A 29 5.47 -7.15 -0.40
N LEU A 30 5.77 -8.45 -0.44
CA LEU A 30 4.79 -9.53 -0.39
C LEU A 30 4.90 -10.25 0.94
N GLY A 31 3.81 -10.35 1.70
CA GLY A 31 3.87 -10.99 3.00
C GLY A 31 2.51 -11.22 3.65
N TRP A 32 2.53 -11.31 4.97
CA TRP A 32 1.38 -11.40 5.85
C TRP A 32 1.55 -10.45 7.02
N ASN A 33 0.45 -9.87 7.50
CA ASN A 33 0.42 -9.04 8.69
C ASN A 33 -0.74 -9.47 9.61
N SER A 34 -0.49 -9.47 10.92
CA SER A 34 -1.42 -9.96 11.93
C SER A 34 -2.67 -9.10 12.18
N TRP A 35 -2.67 -7.82 11.81
CA TRP A 35 -3.68 -6.86 12.31
C TRP A 35 -5.11 -7.21 11.90
N ASN A 36 -5.37 -7.33 10.60
CA ASN A 36 -6.72 -7.63 10.10
C ASN A 36 -7.19 -9.06 10.48
N ALA A 37 -6.25 -9.95 10.83
CA ALA A 37 -6.55 -11.31 11.26
C ALA A 37 -6.91 -11.40 12.75
N TYR A 38 -6.19 -10.66 13.60
CA TYR A 38 -6.18 -10.91 15.05
C TYR A 38 -6.23 -9.65 15.92
N GLY A 39 -6.08 -8.45 15.36
CA GLY A 39 -5.93 -7.21 16.12
C GLY A 39 -4.86 -7.34 17.21
N CYS A 40 -5.17 -6.92 18.44
CA CYS A 40 -4.26 -7.05 19.59
C CYS A 40 -4.12 -8.48 20.15
N ASP A 41 -4.92 -9.44 19.70
CA ASP A 41 -4.87 -10.82 20.15
C ASP A 41 -3.76 -11.58 19.40
N ILE A 42 -2.52 -11.11 19.55
CA ILE A 42 -1.34 -11.64 18.87
C ILE A 42 -0.35 -12.23 19.86
N ASP A 43 0.27 -13.36 19.49
CA ASP A 43 1.32 -14.05 20.22
C ASP A 43 2.24 -14.82 19.27
N GLU A 44 3.33 -15.39 19.79
CA GLU A 44 4.29 -16.20 19.01
C GLU A 44 3.59 -17.36 18.29
N ALA A 45 2.62 -18.02 18.94
CA ALA A 45 1.95 -19.19 18.39
C ALA A 45 1.17 -18.85 17.12
N ARG A 46 0.45 -17.73 17.10
CA ARG A 46 -0.28 -17.25 15.90
C ARG A 46 0.66 -16.86 14.77
N ILE A 47 1.78 -16.19 15.09
CA ILE A 47 2.80 -15.85 14.08
C ILE A 47 3.36 -17.11 13.44
N LEU A 48 3.76 -18.09 14.24
CA LEU A 48 4.29 -19.35 13.72
C LEU A 48 3.24 -20.18 13.01
N GLN A 49 1.97 -20.12 13.44
CA GLN A 49 0.87 -20.77 12.74
C GLN A 49 0.66 -20.16 11.34
N ALA A 50 0.65 -18.83 11.24
CA ALA A 50 0.56 -18.13 9.96
C ALA A 50 1.75 -18.48 9.06
N ALA A 51 2.99 -18.42 9.57
CA ALA A 51 4.20 -18.75 8.82
C ALA A 51 4.20 -20.20 8.30
N ASN A 52 3.83 -21.18 9.14
CA ASN A 52 3.72 -22.58 8.69
C ASN A 52 2.62 -22.75 7.65
N ALA A 53 1.44 -22.16 7.86
CA ALA A 53 0.35 -22.22 6.88
C ALA A 53 0.73 -21.57 5.54
N MET A 54 1.44 -20.44 5.57
CA MET A 54 1.97 -19.78 4.37
C MET A 54 2.92 -20.71 3.60
N LYS A 55 3.79 -21.41 4.31
CA LYS A 55 4.72 -22.38 3.71
C LYS A 55 3.97 -23.58 3.12
N ASP A 56 3.08 -24.20 3.89
CA ASP A 56 2.34 -25.41 3.51
C ASP A 56 1.40 -25.16 2.32
N LEU A 57 0.79 -23.98 2.26
CA LEU A 57 -0.10 -23.58 1.17
C LEU A 57 0.66 -23.01 -0.04
N GLY A 58 1.99 -22.91 0.01
CA GLY A 58 2.82 -22.50 -1.12
C GLY A 58 2.95 -20.98 -1.35
N PHE A 59 2.54 -20.15 -0.39
CA PHE A 59 2.68 -18.69 -0.48
C PHE A 59 4.14 -18.25 -0.57
N GLN A 60 5.06 -18.95 0.11
CA GLN A 60 6.49 -18.68 -0.02
C GLN A 60 6.98 -18.88 -1.47
N ALA A 61 6.51 -19.94 -2.14
CA ALA A 61 6.84 -20.19 -3.55
C ALA A 61 6.19 -19.19 -4.51
N ALA A 62 5.07 -18.58 -4.11
CA ALA A 62 4.43 -17.49 -4.85
C ALA A 62 5.11 -16.12 -4.62
N GLY A 63 6.07 -16.02 -3.68
CA GLY A 63 6.87 -14.83 -3.43
C GLY A 63 6.56 -14.10 -2.12
N TYR A 64 5.56 -14.55 -1.35
CA TYR A 64 5.27 -13.97 -0.04
C TYR A 64 6.37 -14.34 0.95
N GLU A 65 7.17 -13.35 1.37
CA GLU A 65 8.38 -13.58 2.16
C GLU A 65 8.35 -12.96 3.56
N TYR A 66 7.48 -11.96 3.81
CA TYR A 66 7.40 -11.29 5.11
C TYR A 66 6.30 -11.87 6.01
N VAL A 67 6.60 -12.11 7.29
CA VAL A 67 5.63 -12.41 8.35
C VAL A 67 5.74 -11.31 9.40
N ASN A 68 4.77 -10.40 9.38
CA ASN A 68 4.81 -9.17 10.17
C ASN A 68 3.92 -9.28 11.41
N SER A 69 4.52 -9.05 12.59
CA SER A 69 3.77 -8.74 13.81
C SER A 69 3.39 -7.28 13.79
N ASP A 70 2.09 -7.00 13.84
CA ASP A 70 1.57 -5.64 14.00
C ASP A 70 1.62 -5.21 15.48
N ASP A 71 0.81 -4.22 15.85
CA ASP A 71 0.75 -3.66 17.19
C ASP A 71 0.46 -4.70 18.31
N CYS A 72 0.56 -4.25 19.56
CA CYS A 72 0.23 -4.99 20.77
C CYS A 72 1.19 -6.16 21.09
N TRP A 73 2.40 -6.15 20.52
CA TRP A 73 3.44 -7.15 20.76
C TRP A 73 4.27 -6.90 22.03
N SER A 74 4.43 -5.62 22.41
CA SER A 74 5.31 -5.18 23.50
C SER A 74 4.61 -5.19 24.87
N GLN A 75 5.35 -4.94 25.94
CA GLN A 75 4.78 -4.77 27.28
C GLN A 75 4.09 -3.41 27.40
N MET A 76 2.85 -3.43 27.87
CA MET A 76 2.08 -2.20 28.10
C MET A 76 2.61 -1.36 29.28
N SER A 77 3.40 -1.97 30.18
CA SER A 77 4.09 -1.27 31.28
C SER A 77 5.23 -0.36 30.80
N GLY A 78 5.59 -0.44 29.51
CA GLY A 78 6.52 0.45 28.86
C GLY A 78 7.90 -0.15 28.62
N ARG A 79 8.89 0.73 28.61
CA ARG A 79 10.30 0.43 28.29
C ARG A 79 11.06 -0.09 29.51
N ASP A 80 12.20 -0.71 29.27
CA ASP A 80 13.16 -0.99 30.32
C ASP A 80 13.63 0.30 31.00
N ALA A 81 13.65 0.31 32.34
CA ALA A 81 13.88 1.54 33.12
C ALA A 81 15.33 2.05 33.07
N VAL A 82 16.29 1.24 32.61
CA VAL A 82 17.72 1.59 32.59
C VAL A 82 18.21 1.81 31.18
N THR A 83 17.90 0.88 30.28
CA THR A 83 18.34 0.89 28.88
C THR A 83 17.39 1.66 27.98
N HIS A 84 16.16 1.91 28.42
CA HIS A 84 15.06 2.49 27.63
C HIS A 84 14.64 1.68 26.40
N GLN A 85 15.11 0.44 26.28
CA GLN A 85 14.70 -0.46 25.20
C GLN A 85 13.22 -0.84 25.30
N LEU A 86 12.57 -1.04 24.16
CA LEU A 86 11.26 -1.67 24.10
C LEU A 86 11.36 -3.10 24.64
N LEU A 87 10.37 -3.50 25.45
CA LEU A 87 10.31 -4.83 26.03
C LEU A 87 9.23 -5.68 25.36
N PRO A 88 9.54 -6.89 24.85
CA PRO A 88 8.54 -7.83 24.38
C PRO A 88 7.61 -8.24 25.52
N ASN A 89 6.33 -8.45 25.22
CA ASN A 89 5.45 -9.12 26.18
C ASN A 89 5.85 -10.59 26.29
N PHE A 90 6.59 -10.97 27.33
CA PHE A 90 7.11 -12.33 27.50
C PHE A 90 6.03 -13.39 27.77
N THR A 91 4.79 -13.00 28.06
CA THR A 91 3.67 -13.96 28.07
C THR A 91 3.24 -14.31 26.65
N LYS A 92 3.23 -13.33 25.73
CA LYS A 92 2.90 -13.52 24.31
C LYS A 92 4.08 -14.08 23.51
N PHE A 93 5.31 -13.69 23.87
CA PHE A 93 6.56 -14.04 23.20
C PHE A 93 7.57 -14.55 24.23
N PRO A 94 7.49 -15.83 24.66
CA PRO A 94 8.28 -16.36 25.76
C PRO A 94 9.80 -16.27 25.59
N GLU A 95 10.27 -16.34 24.34
CA GLU A 95 11.70 -16.19 23.98
C GLU A 95 12.02 -14.79 23.44
N GLY A 96 11.11 -13.84 23.66
CA GLY A 96 11.17 -12.49 23.12
C GLY A 96 10.96 -12.44 21.61
N ILE A 97 11.09 -11.23 21.06
CA ILE A 97 10.98 -11.02 19.61
C ILE A 97 12.11 -11.71 18.86
N LYS A 98 13.33 -11.70 19.40
CA LYS A 98 14.45 -12.41 18.76
C LYS A 98 14.15 -13.90 18.56
N GLY A 99 13.64 -14.59 19.58
CA GLY A 99 13.30 -16.02 19.45
C GLY A 99 12.22 -16.27 18.40
N THR A 100 11.20 -15.42 18.35
CA THR A 100 10.17 -15.45 17.30
C THR A 100 10.77 -15.24 15.91
N ALA A 101 11.62 -14.21 15.75
CA ALA A 101 12.26 -13.89 14.49
C ALA A 101 13.17 -15.03 14.01
N ASP A 102 13.99 -15.61 14.90
CA ASP A 102 14.85 -16.76 14.58
C ASP A 102 14.01 -17.95 14.06
N LYS A 103 12.87 -18.25 14.70
CA LYS A 103 11.95 -19.33 14.25
C LYS A 103 11.30 -19.03 12.90
N VAL A 104 10.96 -17.78 12.62
CA VAL A 104 10.43 -17.33 11.32
C VAL A 104 11.51 -17.44 10.24
N HIS A 105 12.76 -17.08 10.56
CA HIS A 105 13.91 -17.23 9.67
C HIS A 105 14.23 -18.70 9.37
N ASP A 106 14.13 -19.60 10.35
CA ASP A 106 14.31 -21.05 10.17
C ASP A 106 13.26 -21.65 9.22
N LEU A 107 12.09 -21.02 9.07
CA LEU A 107 11.07 -21.39 8.09
C LEU A 107 11.37 -20.83 6.68
N GLY A 108 12.34 -19.93 6.55
CA GLY A 108 12.75 -19.27 5.31
C GLY A 108 12.03 -17.96 5.02
N PHE A 109 11.34 -17.38 6.02
CA PHE A 109 10.68 -16.07 5.91
C PHE A 109 11.52 -14.97 6.52
N LYS A 110 11.09 -13.73 6.30
CA LYS A 110 11.56 -12.50 6.94
C LYS A 110 10.58 -12.10 8.03
N PHE A 111 11.07 -11.56 9.14
CA PHE A 111 10.22 -11.16 10.26
C PHE A 111 10.03 -9.64 10.30
N GLY A 112 8.80 -9.17 10.32
CA GLY A 112 8.48 -7.75 10.50
C GLY A 112 7.92 -7.42 11.87
N ILE A 113 8.14 -6.18 12.29
CA ILE A 113 7.61 -5.62 13.52
C ILE A 113 6.93 -4.28 13.26
N TYR A 114 6.30 -3.76 14.30
CA TYR A 114 5.54 -2.53 14.29
C TYR A 114 5.98 -1.58 15.41
N SER A 115 5.97 -0.28 15.12
CA SER A 115 6.01 0.79 16.13
C SER A 115 5.27 2.02 15.60
N SER A 116 5.29 3.13 16.34
CA SER A 116 4.66 4.40 15.96
C SER A 116 5.63 5.58 16.09
N ALA A 117 5.54 6.53 15.17
CA ALA A 117 6.17 7.84 15.16
C ALA A 117 5.52 8.82 16.16
N GLY A 118 5.17 8.30 17.35
CA GLY A 118 4.55 9.03 18.44
C GLY A 118 4.96 8.46 19.80
N THR A 119 4.39 9.01 20.87
CA THR A 119 4.68 8.59 22.24
C THR A 119 4.11 7.21 22.56
N MET A 120 3.02 6.85 21.88
CA MET A 120 2.35 5.57 21.99
C MET A 120 2.04 5.01 20.59
N THR A 121 1.86 3.70 20.51
CA THR A 121 1.24 3.05 19.37
C THR A 121 -0.26 3.26 19.35
N CYS A 122 -0.93 2.95 18.23
CA CYS A 122 -2.40 3.09 18.14
C CYS A 122 -3.13 2.21 19.17
N GLY A 123 -2.59 1.03 19.48
CA GLY A 123 -3.03 0.11 20.53
C GLY A 123 -2.58 0.51 21.94
N HIS A 124 -2.05 1.72 22.13
CA HIS A 124 -1.61 2.30 23.40
C HIS A 124 -0.41 1.57 24.06
N TYR A 125 0.52 1.04 23.27
CA TYR A 125 1.83 0.55 23.74
C TYR A 125 2.90 1.64 23.58
N SER A 126 4.12 1.44 24.05
CA SER A 126 5.20 2.45 23.87
C SER A 126 5.53 2.66 22.39
N GLY A 127 5.42 3.90 21.92
CA GLY A 127 5.88 4.33 20.59
C GLY A 127 7.34 4.77 20.61
N SER A 128 7.89 5.11 19.45
CA SER A 128 9.34 5.28 19.25
C SER A 128 9.84 6.73 19.18
N ILE A 129 8.96 7.73 19.23
CA ILE A 129 9.41 9.12 19.10
C ILE A 129 10.40 9.51 20.22
N GLY A 130 11.55 10.05 19.83
CA GLY A 130 12.66 10.38 20.75
C GLY A 130 13.52 9.19 21.21
N TYR A 131 13.19 7.96 20.79
CA TYR A 131 13.94 6.73 21.09
C TYR A 131 14.40 6.01 19.82
N GLU A 132 14.35 6.66 18.66
CA GLU A 132 14.48 6.02 17.35
C GLU A 132 15.81 5.27 17.18
N ASN A 133 16.92 5.84 17.68
CA ASN A 133 18.23 5.18 17.64
C ASN A 133 18.27 3.91 18.49
N ILE A 134 17.69 3.96 19.70
CA ILE A 134 17.65 2.80 20.62
C ILE A 134 16.73 1.73 20.04
N ASP A 135 15.58 2.12 19.49
CA ASP A 135 14.60 1.19 18.93
C ASP A 135 15.11 0.55 17.64
N ALA A 136 15.74 1.32 16.75
CA ALA A 136 16.37 0.78 15.55
C ALA A 136 17.48 -0.23 15.88
N GLU A 137 18.34 0.07 16.87
CA GLU A 137 19.35 -0.87 17.38
C GLU A 137 18.70 -2.12 17.97
N THR A 138 17.63 -1.94 18.75
CA THR A 138 16.88 -3.04 19.36
C THR A 138 16.29 -3.96 18.30
N PHE A 139 15.58 -3.41 17.31
CA PHE A 139 15.00 -4.18 16.20
C PHE A 139 16.07 -4.91 15.39
N ALA A 140 17.18 -4.25 15.08
CA ALA A 140 18.30 -4.86 14.38
C ALA A 140 18.91 -6.02 15.20
N SER A 141 19.07 -5.85 16.51
CA SER A 141 19.61 -6.88 17.41
C SER A 141 18.70 -8.11 17.54
N TRP A 142 17.39 -7.93 17.36
CA TRP A 142 16.41 -9.02 17.36
C TRP A 142 16.28 -9.72 16.01
N GLY A 143 16.95 -9.24 14.96
CA GLY A 143 16.83 -9.84 13.63
C GLY A 143 15.56 -9.41 12.88
N VAL A 144 14.96 -8.27 13.18
CA VAL A 144 13.84 -7.74 12.40
C VAL A 144 14.28 -7.38 10.97
N ASP A 145 13.48 -7.69 9.97
CA ASP A 145 13.71 -7.41 8.54
C ASP A 145 12.82 -6.29 7.98
N TYR A 146 11.71 -5.98 8.66
CA TYR A 146 10.69 -5.03 8.21
C TYR A 146 10.16 -4.23 9.40
N LEU A 147 9.99 -2.92 9.25
CA LEU A 147 9.30 -2.07 10.21
C LEU A 147 8.09 -1.40 9.55
N LYS A 148 6.87 -1.69 10.04
CA LYS A 148 5.71 -0.82 9.86
C LYS A 148 5.77 0.28 10.93
N TYR A 149 5.70 1.53 10.52
CA TYR A 149 5.88 2.67 11.43
C TYR A 149 4.69 3.61 11.35
N ASP A 150 3.90 3.64 12.41
CA ASP A 150 2.61 4.29 12.48
C ASP A 150 2.68 5.78 12.83
N ASN A 151 1.52 6.45 12.88
CA ASN A 151 1.40 7.89 13.06
C ASN A 151 0.45 8.29 14.23
N CYS A 152 0.20 7.37 15.16
CA CYS A 152 -0.61 7.62 16.36
C CYS A 152 0.17 8.36 17.47
N PHE A 153 -0.53 9.22 18.21
CA PHE A 153 -0.05 9.94 19.40
C PHE A 153 1.29 10.71 19.24
N PRO A 154 1.52 11.49 18.15
CA PRO A 154 2.58 12.48 18.17
C PRO A 154 2.35 13.44 19.35
N PRO A 155 3.39 13.84 20.08
CA PRO A 155 3.25 14.87 21.11
C PRO A 155 3.01 16.25 20.47
N GLU A 156 2.38 17.18 21.21
CA GLU A 156 1.91 18.47 20.65
C GLU A 156 3.03 19.31 20.01
N GLU A 157 4.25 19.27 20.56
CA GLU A 157 5.40 19.99 20.00
C GLU A 157 5.85 19.47 18.63
N TRP A 158 5.34 18.31 18.20
CA TRP A 158 5.56 17.69 16.91
C TRP A 158 4.33 17.77 15.98
N TYR A 159 3.33 18.58 16.34
CA TYR A 159 2.17 18.82 15.47
C TYR A 159 2.54 19.71 14.30
N ASP A 160 2.10 19.32 13.11
CA ASP A 160 2.09 20.20 11.97
C ASP A 160 1.14 21.38 12.19
N ASP A 161 1.56 22.56 11.74
CA ASP A 161 0.83 23.82 11.87
C ASP A 161 -0.47 23.85 11.05
N CYS A 162 -0.48 23.09 9.97
CA CYS A 162 -1.61 22.77 9.12
C CYS A 162 -1.39 21.41 8.44
N LEU A 163 -2.47 20.72 8.05
CA LEU A 163 -2.42 19.44 7.33
C LEU A 163 -2.76 19.60 5.85
N SER A 164 -2.27 18.65 5.04
CA SER A 164 -2.70 18.51 3.64
C SER A 164 -4.20 18.26 3.50
N CYS A 165 -4.72 18.53 2.30
CA CYS A 165 -6.05 18.07 1.94
C CYS A 165 -6.05 16.54 1.78
N GLU A 166 -6.60 15.85 2.77
CA GLU A 166 -6.76 14.40 2.77
C GLU A 166 -8.25 14.06 2.60
N PRO A 167 -8.67 13.57 1.41
CA PRO A 167 -10.07 13.33 1.09
C PRO A 167 -10.64 12.03 1.66
N ASP A 168 -9.86 11.23 2.40
CA ASP A 168 -10.36 10.04 3.10
C ASP A 168 -11.46 10.43 4.11
N PRO A 169 -12.67 9.86 3.97
CA PRO A 169 -13.82 10.22 4.80
C PRO A 169 -13.60 9.92 6.30
N SER A 170 -12.64 9.06 6.63
CA SER A 170 -12.31 8.68 7.99
C SER A 170 -11.72 9.84 8.81
N PHE A 171 -11.16 10.86 8.15
CA PHE A 171 -10.69 12.08 8.83
C PHE A 171 -11.77 13.17 8.94
N SER A 172 -13.04 12.79 8.75
CA SER A 172 -14.21 13.68 8.83
C SER A 172 -14.15 14.93 7.94
N PRO A 173 -13.65 14.87 6.69
CA PRO A 173 -13.71 16.04 5.83
C PRO A 173 -15.18 16.37 5.50
N THR A 174 -15.59 17.62 5.72
CA THR A 174 -16.89 18.12 5.27
C THR A 174 -16.69 19.22 4.24
N GLY A 175 -17.59 19.32 3.26
CA GLY A 175 -17.52 20.35 2.22
C GLY A 175 -16.48 20.10 1.13
N ILE A 176 -15.95 18.88 1.00
CA ILE A 176 -15.09 18.49 -0.12
C ILE A 176 -15.94 18.36 -1.40
N ILE A 177 -15.47 18.97 -2.49
CA ILE A 177 -16.04 18.81 -3.83
C ILE A 177 -14.96 18.22 -4.73
N ASN A 178 -15.26 17.08 -5.36
CA ASN A 178 -14.33 16.37 -6.24
C ASN A 178 -12.95 16.10 -5.59
N GLY A 179 -12.94 15.69 -4.31
CA GLY A 179 -11.70 15.38 -3.59
C GLY A 179 -10.84 16.61 -3.22
N THR A 180 -11.34 17.84 -3.43
CA THR A 180 -10.59 19.07 -3.15
C THR A 180 -11.07 19.78 -1.88
N CYS A 181 -10.10 20.36 -1.16
CA CYS A 181 -10.32 21.26 -0.04
C CYS A 181 -10.16 22.70 -0.48
N SER A 182 -10.76 23.63 0.27
CA SER A 182 -10.63 25.07 0.07
C SER A 182 -10.44 25.76 1.41
N ASN A 183 -10.24 27.08 1.39
CA ASN A 183 -10.10 27.87 2.62
C ASN A 183 -11.39 27.89 3.47
N SER A 184 -12.51 27.38 2.95
CA SER A 184 -13.75 27.15 3.70
C SER A 184 -13.89 25.73 4.24
N THR A 185 -13.00 24.80 3.91
CA THR A 185 -12.97 23.46 4.50
C THR A 185 -12.62 23.58 5.99
N PRO A 186 -13.43 23.01 6.89
CA PRO A 186 -13.19 23.14 8.32
C PRO A 186 -11.91 22.40 8.75
N PRO A 187 -11.31 22.78 9.90
CA PRO A 187 -10.20 22.06 10.50
C PRO A 187 -10.50 20.57 10.68
N VAL A 188 -9.48 19.75 10.49
CA VAL A 188 -9.58 18.28 10.55
C VAL A 188 -9.46 17.82 11.99
N HIS A 189 -10.43 17.00 12.43
CA HIS A 189 -10.29 16.20 13.65
C HIS A 189 -9.57 14.91 13.29
N HIS A 190 -8.25 14.93 13.39
CA HIS A 190 -7.43 13.75 13.19
C HIS A 190 -7.21 13.06 14.54
N TYR A 191 -7.51 11.76 14.67
CA TYR A 191 -7.54 11.06 15.97
C TYR A 191 -6.18 10.97 16.68
N SER A 192 -5.07 11.09 15.95
CA SER A 192 -3.73 11.29 16.52
C SER A 192 -3.51 12.64 17.22
N TYR A 193 -4.39 13.62 17.03
CA TYR A 193 -4.22 14.99 17.53
C TYR A 193 -5.28 15.34 18.59
N ASP A 194 -4.84 16.03 19.63
CA ASP A 194 -5.66 16.43 20.78
C ASP A 194 -6.63 17.57 20.44
N ARG A 195 -6.40 18.23 19.29
CA ARG A 195 -7.16 19.37 18.81
C ARG A 195 -7.23 19.37 17.28
N PRO A 196 -8.26 20.02 16.69
CA PRO A 196 -8.33 20.18 15.24
C PRO A 196 -7.13 20.95 14.69
N ILE A 197 -6.62 20.49 13.55
CA ILE A 197 -5.55 21.16 12.81
C ILE A 197 -6.14 21.76 11.53
N PRO A 198 -5.86 23.04 11.20
CA PRO A 198 -6.37 23.65 9.97
C PRO A 198 -5.77 22.96 8.73
N ILE A 199 -6.49 23.02 7.61
CA ILE A 199 -5.94 22.62 6.30
C ILE A 199 -5.00 23.73 5.81
N CYS A 200 -3.88 23.37 5.17
CA CYS A 200 -2.89 24.33 4.67
C CYS A 200 -3.34 25.22 3.49
N ALA A 201 -4.52 24.97 2.94
CA ALA A 201 -4.93 25.25 1.55
C ALA A 201 -4.40 26.53 0.89
N ASP A 202 -4.02 26.36 -0.39
CA ASP A 202 -4.34 27.25 -1.52
C ASP A 202 -4.23 26.47 -2.87
N GLY A 203 -5.15 25.50 -3.09
CA GLY A 203 -5.35 24.77 -4.38
C GLY A 203 -4.91 23.29 -4.41
N TRP A 204 -5.61 22.43 -5.18
CA TRP A 204 -5.22 21.03 -5.48
C TRP A 204 -4.83 20.92 -6.97
N PRO A 205 -3.84 20.09 -7.36
CA PRO A 205 -3.00 19.21 -6.55
C PRO A 205 -1.75 19.88 -5.96
N VAL A 206 -1.53 21.17 -6.23
CA VAL A 206 -0.39 21.94 -5.73
C VAL A 206 -0.91 23.12 -4.95
N ASP A 207 -0.67 23.10 -3.64
CA ASP A 207 -0.99 24.16 -2.68
C ASP A 207 0.24 25.03 -2.35
N GLY A 208 1.39 24.73 -2.96
CA GLY A 208 2.64 25.45 -2.73
C GLY A 208 3.33 25.12 -1.40
N ILE A 209 2.85 24.13 -0.65
CA ILE A 209 3.41 23.72 0.64
C ILE A 209 4.56 22.75 0.43
N ASN A 210 5.67 22.97 1.16
CA ASN A 210 6.78 22.04 1.19
C ASN A 210 6.54 20.96 2.26
N TYR A 211 5.85 19.89 1.89
CA TYR A 211 5.55 18.77 2.80
C TYR A 211 6.80 18.04 3.30
N THR A 212 7.92 18.08 2.59
CA THR A 212 9.20 17.50 3.08
C THR A 212 9.74 18.20 4.34
N ALA A 213 9.32 19.45 4.58
CA ALA A 213 9.72 20.27 5.73
C ALA A 213 8.77 20.15 6.93
N LYS A 214 7.63 19.44 6.79
CA LYS A 214 6.65 19.21 7.85
C LYS A 214 7.19 18.29 8.94
N TYR A 215 6.65 18.42 10.16
CA TYR A 215 7.00 17.57 11.29
C TYR A 215 6.64 16.12 11.02
N THR A 216 5.54 15.82 10.33
CA THR A 216 5.22 14.46 9.88
C THR A 216 6.37 13.86 9.08
N ALA A 217 6.80 14.49 7.98
CA ALA A 217 7.94 14.02 7.20
C ALA A 217 9.24 13.92 8.03
N LEU A 218 9.48 14.87 8.94
CA LEU A 218 10.66 14.85 9.81
C LEU A 218 10.65 13.65 10.78
N ARG A 219 9.54 13.34 11.45
CA ARG A 219 9.42 12.20 12.37
C ARG A 219 9.75 10.88 11.68
N PHE A 220 9.19 10.68 10.50
CA PHE A 220 9.46 9.48 9.68
C PHE A 220 10.92 9.42 9.21
N ARG A 221 11.51 10.55 8.82
CA ARG A 221 12.92 10.63 8.43
C ARG A 221 13.89 10.33 9.58
N ILE A 222 13.56 10.71 10.81
CA ILE A 222 14.40 10.42 11.98
C ILE A 222 14.53 8.90 12.18
N MET A 223 13.41 8.16 12.17
CA MET A 223 13.45 6.70 12.24
C MET A 223 14.13 6.07 11.02
N GLY A 224 13.84 6.56 9.80
CA GLY A 224 14.53 6.08 8.59
C GLY A 224 16.06 6.20 8.70
N ASN A 225 16.57 7.34 9.19
CA ASN A 225 18.00 7.54 9.43
C ASN A 225 18.55 6.61 10.52
N ALA A 226 17.78 6.36 11.58
CA ALA A 226 18.17 5.45 12.65
C ALA A 226 18.29 3.99 12.16
N LEU A 227 17.38 3.54 11.29
CA LEU A 227 17.43 2.22 10.65
C LEU A 227 18.64 2.10 9.71
N LEU A 228 18.92 3.12 8.91
CA LEU A 228 20.08 3.14 8.00
C LEU A 228 21.44 3.10 8.74
N ALA A 229 21.47 3.50 10.01
CA ALA A 229 22.68 3.44 10.83
C ALA A 229 23.00 2.02 11.35
N GLN A 230 22.10 1.06 11.18
CA GLN A 230 22.26 -0.30 11.71
C GLN A 230 23.03 -1.21 10.73
N ASN A 231 23.70 -2.23 11.28
CA ASN A 231 24.38 -3.26 10.48
C ASN A 231 23.43 -4.31 9.86
N ARG A 232 22.13 -4.10 9.98
CA ARG A 232 21.08 -4.96 9.42
C ARG A 232 20.13 -4.08 8.61
N THR A 233 19.93 -4.42 7.35
CA THR A 233 18.93 -3.75 6.51
C THR A 233 17.53 -4.11 6.98
N ILE A 234 16.72 -3.10 7.28
CA ILE A 234 15.31 -3.23 7.66
C ILE A 234 14.50 -2.47 6.61
N LEU A 235 13.56 -3.15 5.94
CA LEU A 235 12.61 -2.51 5.04
C LEU A 235 11.70 -1.59 5.85
N TYR A 236 11.48 -0.36 5.37
CA TYR A 236 10.77 0.66 6.13
C TYR A 236 9.48 1.07 5.44
N SER A 237 8.36 0.78 6.10
CA SER A 237 6.99 1.04 5.66
C SER A 237 6.39 2.16 6.49
N LEU A 238 6.08 3.27 5.83
CA LEU A 238 5.52 4.47 6.44
C LEU A 238 3.99 4.28 6.56
N CYS A 239 3.44 4.38 7.76
CA CYS A 239 2.01 4.21 8.06
C CYS A 239 1.43 5.53 8.61
N GLU A 240 1.43 6.55 7.74
CA GLU A 240 0.94 7.91 8.00
C GLU A 240 -0.38 8.24 7.30
N TRP A 241 -0.97 7.25 6.63
CA TRP A 241 -2.35 7.31 6.13
C TRP A 241 -2.64 8.38 5.07
N GLY A 242 -1.65 8.77 4.27
CA GLY A 242 -1.78 9.86 3.29
C GLY A 242 -1.61 11.26 3.88
N VAL A 243 -1.48 11.38 5.21
CA VAL A 243 -1.33 12.66 5.91
C VAL A 243 -0.05 13.35 5.46
N ASP A 244 -0.20 14.61 5.03
CA ASP A 244 0.87 15.44 4.51
C ASP A 244 1.54 14.89 3.24
N LEU A 245 0.73 14.27 2.36
CA LEU A 245 1.08 13.86 0.99
C LEU A 245 2.39 13.05 0.93
N PRO A 246 2.48 11.90 1.60
CA PRO A 246 3.70 11.11 1.72
C PRO A 246 4.29 10.68 0.37
N TRP A 247 3.47 10.55 -0.67
CA TRP A 247 3.95 10.31 -2.03
C TRP A 247 4.89 11.40 -2.58
N THR A 248 4.93 12.59 -1.97
CA THR A 248 5.82 13.70 -2.38
C THR A 248 7.20 13.67 -1.70
N TRP A 249 7.37 12.93 -0.60
CA TRP A 249 8.61 12.91 0.20
C TRP A 249 9.05 11.52 0.70
N GLY A 250 8.13 10.56 0.73
CA GLY A 250 8.29 9.21 1.23
C GLY A 250 9.31 8.40 0.47
N ASN A 251 9.46 8.62 -0.85
CA ASN A 251 10.45 7.93 -1.69
C ASN A 251 11.90 8.18 -1.24
N GLY A 252 12.18 9.32 -0.59
CA GLY A 252 13.49 9.61 0.01
C GLY A 252 13.65 9.10 1.46
N THR A 253 12.62 8.44 2.00
CA THR A 253 12.50 8.13 3.44
C THR A 253 12.29 6.64 3.71
N GLY A 254 11.37 5.98 3.00
CA GLY A 254 11.01 4.57 3.15
C GLY A 254 10.66 3.93 1.80
N GLN A 255 10.34 2.63 1.82
CA GLN A 255 10.09 1.84 0.61
C GLN A 255 8.60 1.75 0.25
N SER A 256 7.72 2.08 1.20
CA SER A 256 6.29 2.23 0.97
C SER A 256 5.69 3.27 1.91
N TRP A 257 4.54 3.83 1.53
CA TRP A 257 3.77 4.78 2.35
C TRP A 257 2.28 4.51 2.23
N ARG A 258 1.61 4.34 3.38
CA ARG A 258 0.15 4.22 3.45
C ARG A 258 -0.46 5.49 2.90
N MET A 259 -1.31 5.36 1.89
CA MET A 259 -1.90 6.51 1.19
C MET A 259 -3.34 6.83 1.64
N SER A 260 -3.88 6.09 2.60
CA SER A 260 -5.22 6.25 3.15
C SER A 260 -5.26 5.79 4.61
N ASN A 261 -6.34 6.13 5.32
CA ASN A 261 -6.64 5.53 6.62
C ASN A 261 -6.88 4.01 6.48
N ASP A 262 -7.13 3.34 7.60
CA ASP A 262 -7.22 1.89 7.66
C ASP A 262 -8.33 1.33 6.77
N ILE A 263 -7.99 0.25 6.07
CA ILE A 263 -8.95 -0.63 5.41
C ILE A 263 -9.80 -1.36 6.45
N ASN A 264 -10.94 -1.87 6.00
CA ASN A 264 -11.75 -2.87 6.70
C ASN A 264 -12.45 -3.72 5.62
N PRO A 265 -13.03 -4.89 5.94
CA PRO A 265 -13.59 -5.79 4.93
C PRO A 265 -14.99 -5.35 4.47
N SER A 266 -15.17 -4.05 4.21
CA SER A 266 -16.33 -3.45 3.57
C SER A 266 -16.00 -3.10 2.13
N TRP A 267 -16.88 -3.45 1.20
CA TRP A 267 -16.74 -3.08 -0.20
C TRP A 267 -16.66 -1.56 -0.40
N SER A 268 -17.45 -0.78 0.34
CA SER A 268 -17.40 0.69 0.27
C SER A 268 -16.00 1.23 0.63
N ARG A 269 -15.36 0.63 1.64
CA ARG A 269 -14.03 1.06 2.08
C ARG A 269 -12.97 0.74 1.04
N ILE A 270 -13.06 -0.44 0.42
CA ILE A 270 -12.17 -0.84 -0.69
C ILE A 270 -12.29 0.15 -1.85
N LEU A 271 -13.52 0.56 -2.20
CA LEU A 271 -13.72 1.54 -3.28
C LEU A 271 -13.21 2.95 -2.93
N GLU A 272 -13.30 3.37 -1.67
CA GLU A 272 -12.72 4.64 -1.20
C GLU A 272 -11.20 4.67 -1.42
N ILE A 273 -10.50 3.62 -0.98
CA ILE A 273 -9.04 3.49 -1.13
C ILE A 273 -8.67 3.41 -2.62
N LEU A 274 -9.39 2.61 -3.41
CA LEU A 274 -9.18 2.51 -4.86
C LEU A 274 -9.34 3.87 -5.55
N ASN A 275 -10.42 4.60 -5.22
CA ASN A 275 -10.66 5.94 -5.76
C ASN A 275 -9.49 6.88 -5.44
N GLN A 276 -9.04 6.91 -4.19
CA GLN A 276 -7.93 7.74 -3.76
C GLN A 276 -6.64 7.41 -4.51
N ASN A 277 -6.25 6.14 -4.57
CA ASN A 277 -5.00 5.74 -5.25
C ASN A 277 -5.01 5.99 -6.75
N SER A 278 -6.20 6.04 -7.38
CA SER A 278 -6.34 6.28 -8.83
C SER A 278 -5.72 7.62 -9.26
N PHE A 279 -5.60 8.58 -8.34
CA PHE A 279 -4.97 9.88 -8.56
C PHE A 279 -3.47 9.91 -8.19
N LEU A 280 -2.90 8.80 -7.70
CA LEU A 280 -1.56 8.74 -7.14
C LEU A 280 -0.59 7.83 -7.93
N SER A 281 -1.04 7.27 -9.06
CA SER A 281 -0.28 6.31 -9.88
C SER A 281 1.08 6.82 -10.36
N ASP A 282 1.25 8.13 -10.54
CA ASP A 282 2.51 8.74 -10.97
C ASP A 282 3.61 8.77 -9.88
N TYR A 283 3.25 8.54 -8.62
CA TYR A 283 4.19 8.61 -7.50
C TYR A 283 4.80 7.25 -7.11
N GLY A 284 4.18 6.14 -7.52
CA GLY A 284 4.70 4.79 -7.30
C GLY A 284 5.76 4.41 -8.34
N ASN A 285 6.90 3.89 -7.89
CA ASN A 285 7.93 3.32 -8.76
C ASN A 285 8.85 2.38 -7.97
N PHE A 286 9.93 1.90 -8.60
CA PHE A 286 10.97 1.17 -7.89
C PHE A 286 11.44 1.92 -6.63
N TYR A 287 11.55 1.17 -5.53
CA TYR A 287 11.98 1.64 -4.22
C TYR A 287 11.00 2.57 -3.48
N GLY A 288 9.81 2.80 -4.01
CA GLY A 288 8.82 3.65 -3.36
C GLY A 288 7.41 3.40 -3.89
N HIS A 289 6.58 2.74 -3.09
CA HIS A 289 5.26 2.26 -3.51
C HIS A 289 4.15 2.87 -2.65
N ASN A 290 3.08 3.35 -3.29
CA ASN A 290 1.86 3.69 -2.57
C ASN A 290 1.30 2.41 -1.94
N ASP A 291 1.08 2.42 -0.63
CA ASP A 291 0.52 1.31 0.12
C ASP A 291 -0.97 1.52 0.34
N ALA A 292 -1.77 0.72 -0.38
CA ALA A 292 -3.23 0.71 -0.31
C ALA A 292 -3.76 -0.12 0.89
N ASP A 293 -2.90 -0.37 1.88
CA ASP A 293 -3.15 -1.13 3.09
C ASP A 293 -3.22 -2.65 2.88
N MET A 294 -3.26 -3.38 3.99
CA MET A 294 -3.29 -4.84 4.06
C MET A 294 -4.51 -5.43 3.35
N LEU A 295 -4.36 -6.65 2.83
CA LEU A 295 -5.41 -7.32 2.10
C LEU A 295 -6.51 -7.87 3.02
N GLU A 296 -7.77 -7.59 2.67
CA GLU A 296 -8.97 -8.15 3.31
C GLU A 296 -9.48 -9.46 2.67
N VAL A 297 -8.67 -10.10 1.83
CA VAL A 297 -9.01 -11.39 1.21
C VAL A 297 -9.17 -12.45 2.30
N GLY A 298 -10.39 -13.00 2.44
CA GLY A 298 -10.73 -13.97 3.48
C GLY A 298 -11.38 -13.38 4.73
N ASN A 299 -11.58 -12.06 4.78
CA ASN A 299 -12.21 -11.36 5.89
C ASN A 299 -13.61 -10.83 5.52
N GLY A 300 -14.43 -10.59 6.54
CA GLY A 300 -15.79 -10.06 6.41
C GLY A 300 -16.68 -10.88 5.46
N ASN A 301 -17.49 -10.18 4.68
CA ASN A 301 -18.50 -10.78 3.78
C ASN A 301 -18.30 -10.35 2.32
N LEU A 302 -17.05 -10.07 1.91
CA LEU A 302 -16.74 -9.76 0.52
C LEU A 302 -17.12 -10.94 -0.38
N THR A 303 -17.80 -10.66 -1.48
CA THR A 303 -18.12 -11.68 -2.48
C THR A 303 -16.87 -12.11 -3.25
N ASP A 304 -16.90 -13.27 -3.91
CA ASP A 304 -15.78 -13.72 -4.75
C ASP A 304 -15.40 -12.70 -5.85
N ALA A 305 -16.37 -11.93 -6.36
CA ALA A 305 -16.14 -10.85 -7.32
C ALA A 305 -15.40 -9.67 -6.68
N GLU A 306 -15.85 -9.23 -5.50
CA GLU A 306 -15.21 -8.15 -4.74
C GLU A 306 -13.79 -8.55 -4.29
N VAL A 307 -13.58 -9.81 -3.90
CA VAL A 307 -12.27 -10.38 -3.58
C VAL A 307 -11.33 -10.32 -4.79
N ARG A 308 -11.81 -10.70 -5.98
CA ARG A 308 -11.04 -10.60 -7.23
C ARG A 308 -10.69 -9.15 -7.55
N SER A 309 -11.65 -8.24 -7.51
CA SER A 309 -11.43 -6.81 -7.76
C SER A 309 -10.43 -6.20 -6.78
N HIS A 310 -10.60 -6.48 -5.49
CA HIS A 310 -9.68 -6.04 -4.44
C HIS A 310 -8.24 -6.50 -4.72
N PHE A 311 -8.02 -7.80 -4.90
CA PHE A 311 -6.67 -8.31 -5.11
C PHE A 311 -6.05 -7.84 -6.43
N SER A 312 -6.81 -7.88 -7.53
CA SER A 312 -6.29 -7.48 -8.85
C SER A 312 -5.86 -6.02 -8.89
N LEU A 313 -6.68 -5.11 -8.36
CA LEU A 313 -6.37 -3.69 -8.38
C LEU A 313 -5.24 -3.36 -7.39
N TRP A 314 -5.15 -3.99 -6.22
CA TRP A 314 -4.00 -3.82 -5.32
C TRP A 314 -2.70 -4.27 -5.98
N ALA A 315 -2.72 -5.42 -6.66
CA ALA A 315 -1.56 -5.94 -7.38
C ALA A 315 -1.14 -5.01 -8.53
N MET A 316 -2.10 -4.53 -9.33
CA MET A 316 -1.87 -3.65 -10.48
C MET A 316 -1.47 -2.23 -10.07
N MET A 317 -1.96 -1.72 -8.95
CA MET A 317 -1.50 -0.46 -8.36
C MET A 317 -0.10 -0.56 -7.74
N LYS A 318 0.52 -1.75 -7.78
CA LYS A 318 1.82 -2.05 -7.15
C LYS A 318 1.87 -1.68 -5.67
N SER A 319 0.75 -1.87 -4.96
CA SER A 319 0.75 -1.85 -3.50
C SER A 319 1.60 -3.01 -2.97
N PRO A 320 2.22 -2.88 -1.78
CA PRO A 320 2.56 -4.05 -0.98
C PRO A 320 1.34 -4.96 -0.84
N LEU A 321 1.54 -6.28 -0.95
CA LEU A 321 0.48 -7.28 -0.84
C LEU A 321 0.70 -8.07 0.45
N LEU A 322 0.19 -7.52 1.55
CA LEU A 322 0.24 -8.14 2.87
C LEU A 322 -1.08 -8.86 3.14
N ILE A 323 -1.07 -10.19 3.16
CA ILE A 323 -2.23 -11.01 3.55
C ILE A 323 -2.63 -10.65 4.99
N GLY A 324 -3.88 -10.27 5.21
CA GLY A 324 -4.38 -9.82 6.51
C GLY A 324 -5.41 -10.75 7.15
N THR A 325 -5.36 -12.06 6.90
CA THR A 325 -6.36 -13.02 7.42
C THR A 325 -5.72 -14.18 8.17
N ASP A 326 -6.53 -14.97 8.88
CA ASP A 326 -6.11 -16.27 9.41
C ASP A 326 -5.88 -17.24 8.25
N VAL A 327 -4.62 -17.38 7.85
CA VAL A 327 -4.18 -18.17 6.68
C VAL A 327 -4.66 -19.63 6.76
N THR A 328 -4.85 -20.17 7.97
CA THR A 328 -5.33 -21.56 8.16
C THR A 328 -6.78 -21.77 7.76
N LYS A 329 -7.55 -20.69 7.61
CA LYS A 329 -8.98 -20.70 7.28
C LYS A 329 -9.28 -20.24 5.86
N LEU A 330 -8.26 -19.92 5.07
CA LEU A 330 -8.44 -19.50 3.68
C LEU A 330 -9.12 -20.60 2.86
N SER A 331 -10.12 -20.22 2.07
CA SER A 331 -10.73 -21.10 1.07
C SER A 331 -9.78 -21.35 -0.10
N SER A 332 -9.97 -22.45 -0.83
CA SER A 332 -9.20 -22.71 -2.06
C SER A 332 -9.36 -21.62 -3.12
N HIS A 333 -10.53 -20.97 -3.16
CA HIS A 333 -10.77 -19.80 -4.01
C HIS A 333 -9.82 -18.65 -3.65
N ASN A 334 -9.80 -18.25 -2.38
CA ASN A 334 -8.98 -17.13 -1.92
C ASN A 334 -7.48 -17.41 -2.03
N ILE A 335 -7.05 -18.66 -1.80
CA ILE A 335 -5.67 -19.08 -2.05
C ILE A 335 -5.32 -18.90 -3.53
N GLY A 336 -6.21 -19.33 -4.44
CA GLY A 336 -6.02 -19.17 -5.88
C GLY A 336 -5.95 -17.70 -6.32
N VAL A 337 -6.76 -16.84 -5.71
CA VAL A 337 -6.71 -15.39 -5.94
C VAL A 337 -5.36 -14.81 -5.52
N LEU A 338 -4.96 -15.04 -4.27
CA LEU A 338 -3.70 -14.53 -3.71
C LEU A 338 -2.46 -15.09 -4.43
N GLN A 339 -2.55 -16.28 -5.03
CA GLN A 339 -1.45 -16.91 -5.79
C GLN A 339 -1.55 -16.70 -7.30
N ASN A 340 -2.38 -15.77 -7.78
CA ASN A 340 -2.51 -15.52 -9.21
C ASN A 340 -1.17 -15.08 -9.82
N LYS A 341 -0.58 -15.94 -10.65
CA LYS A 341 0.78 -15.76 -11.16
C LYS A 341 0.96 -14.53 -12.04
N ALA A 342 -0.04 -14.18 -12.86
CA ALA A 342 0.08 -13.05 -13.77
C ALA A 342 -0.02 -11.72 -13.02
N LEU A 343 -0.92 -11.62 -12.03
CA LEU A 343 -1.01 -10.44 -11.15
C LEU A 343 0.26 -10.27 -10.30
N LEU A 344 0.76 -11.37 -9.71
CA LEU A 344 2.01 -11.34 -8.94
C LEU A 344 3.21 -10.97 -9.83
N ALA A 345 3.31 -11.52 -11.05
CA ALA A 345 4.37 -11.17 -11.98
C ALA A 345 4.32 -9.69 -12.41
N PHE A 346 3.12 -9.12 -12.60
CA PHE A 346 2.95 -7.70 -12.88
C PHE A 346 3.39 -6.83 -11.69
N ASN A 347 2.93 -7.15 -10.49
CA ASN A 347 3.28 -6.45 -9.25
C ASN A 347 4.80 -6.51 -9.01
N GLN A 348 5.40 -7.68 -9.20
CA GLN A 348 6.82 -7.97 -8.99
C GLN A 348 7.69 -7.79 -10.25
N ASP A 349 7.26 -6.99 -11.21
CA ASP A 349 8.03 -6.81 -12.44
C ASP A 349 9.38 -6.09 -12.18
N PRO A 350 10.53 -6.71 -12.49
CA PRO A 350 11.84 -6.15 -12.17
C PRO A 350 12.34 -5.08 -13.16
N VAL A 351 11.64 -4.88 -14.28
CA VAL A 351 11.98 -3.96 -15.38
C VAL A 351 11.07 -2.74 -15.38
N TYR A 352 9.76 -2.94 -15.17
CA TYR A 352 8.73 -1.90 -15.15
C TYR A 352 8.34 -1.58 -13.71
N GLY A 353 8.88 -0.50 -13.15
CA GLY A 353 8.59 -0.11 -11.76
C GLY A 353 7.25 0.62 -11.58
N LYS A 354 6.73 1.28 -12.62
CA LYS A 354 5.48 2.03 -12.54
C LYS A 354 4.26 1.09 -12.36
N PRO A 355 3.25 1.50 -11.56
CA PRO A 355 1.99 0.78 -11.48
C PRO A 355 1.15 0.92 -12.75
N ALA A 356 0.09 0.13 -12.85
CA ALA A 356 -1.00 0.43 -13.77
C ALA A 356 -1.69 1.75 -13.35
N ALA A 357 -2.14 2.52 -14.33
CA ALA A 357 -2.85 3.76 -14.12
C ALA A 357 -4.22 3.72 -14.80
N PRO A 358 -5.22 4.49 -14.30
CA PRO A 358 -6.46 4.66 -15.01
C PRO A 358 -6.23 5.37 -16.34
N TYR A 359 -6.78 4.83 -17.43
CA TYR A 359 -6.84 5.51 -18.73
C TYR A 359 -8.25 6.01 -19.07
N LYS A 360 -9.28 5.52 -18.35
CA LYS A 360 -10.68 5.97 -18.50
C LYS A 360 -11.50 5.72 -17.23
N TRP A 361 -12.26 6.71 -16.78
CA TRP A 361 -13.09 6.60 -15.56
C TRP A 361 -14.42 5.85 -15.79
N GLY A 362 -14.85 5.74 -17.04
CA GLY A 362 -16.04 4.99 -17.41
C GLY A 362 -17.31 5.82 -17.25
N ILE A 363 -18.14 5.50 -16.26
CA ILE A 363 -19.45 6.19 -16.10
C ILE A 363 -19.31 7.65 -15.69
N ASN A 364 -18.18 8.01 -15.07
CA ASN A 364 -17.84 9.38 -14.74
C ASN A 364 -16.88 9.96 -15.80
N PRO A 365 -16.89 11.29 -16.01
CA PRO A 365 -15.81 11.95 -16.74
C PRO A 365 -14.44 11.59 -16.16
N ASP A 366 -13.41 11.56 -17.00
CA ASP A 366 -12.05 11.31 -16.54
C ASP A 366 -11.62 12.30 -15.45
N TRP A 367 -10.83 11.81 -14.50
CA TRP A 367 -10.40 12.54 -13.30
C TRP A 367 -11.51 12.97 -12.33
N THR A 368 -12.65 12.27 -12.33
CA THR A 368 -13.71 12.48 -11.32
C THR A 368 -13.37 11.71 -10.04
N TYR A 369 -13.27 12.41 -8.91
CA TYR A 369 -13.11 11.81 -7.59
C TYR A 369 -14.49 11.35 -7.07
N ASN A 370 -14.74 10.04 -7.09
CA ASN A 370 -16.02 9.46 -6.69
C ASN A 370 -15.80 8.03 -6.16
N SER A 371 -15.81 7.87 -4.84
CA SER A 371 -15.61 6.56 -4.20
C SER A 371 -16.73 5.57 -4.44
N SER A 372 -17.95 6.01 -4.76
CA SER A 372 -19.02 5.07 -5.14
C SER A 372 -18.80 4.46 -6.52
N PHE A 373 -18.08 5.17 -7.40
CA PHE A 373 -17.83 4.78 -8.78
C PHE A 373 -16.42 5.23 -9.22
N PRO A 374 -15.36 4.59 -8.68
CA PRO A 374 -13.99 4.95 -9.03
C PRO A 374 -13.68 4.62 -10.48
N ALA A 375 -12.45 4.94 -10.91
CA ALA A 375 -12.02 4.67 -12.28
C ALA A 375 -12.15 3.19 -12.65
N GLN A 376 -12.66 2.92 -13.85
CA GLN A 376 -13.08 1.58 -14.28
C GLN A 376 -12.08 0.89 -15.22
N TYR A 377 -11.24 1.67 -15.91
CA TYR A 377 -10.38 1.15 -16.96
C TYR A 377 -8.92 1.49 -16.63
N TRP A 378 -8.11 0.46 -16.40
CA TRP A 378 -6.72 0.59 -15.98
C TRP A 378 -5.80 -0.16 -16.92
N SER A 379 -4.61 0.35 -17.17
CA SER A 379 -3.57 -0.36 -17.90
C SER A 379 -2.18 -0.07 -17.37
N GLY A 380 -1.25 -0.99 -17.63
CA GLY A 380 0.15 -0.78 -17.34
C GLY A 380 1.05 -1.76 -18.09
N ALA A 381 2.25 -1.30 -18.41
CA ALA A 381 3.27 -2.11 -19.07
C ALA A 381 3.98 -3.06 -18.06
N SER A 382 4.31 -4.25 -18.54
CA SER A 382 5.16 -5.22 -17.86
C SER A 382 6.05 -5.96 -18.86
N SER A 383 7.00 -6.72 -18.35
CA SER A 383 7.89 -7.61 -19.10
C SER A 383 7.15 -8.71 -19.85
N ASN A 384 5.93 -9.05 -19.39
CA ASN A 384 5.08 -10.06 -20.02
C ASN A 384 4.04 -9.45 -20.97
N GLY A 385 4.04 -8.12 -21.17
CA GLY A 385 3.07 -7.41 -21.99
C GLY A 385 2.28 -6.36 -21.20
N THR A 386 1.21 -5.86 -21.80
CA THR A 386 0.34 -4.85 -21.20
C THR A 386 -0.78 -5.52 -20.41
N MET A 387 -0.84 -5.26 -19.10
CA MET A 387 -1.97 -5.68 -18.26
C MET A 387 -3.09 -4.65 -18.37
N VAL A 388 -4.33 -5.08 -18.55
CA VAL A 388 -5.53 -4.24 -18.62
C VAL A 388 -6.59 -4.77 -17.68
N ALA A 389 -7.14 -3.90 -16.83
CA ALA A 389 -8.29 -4.21 -15.97
C ALA A 389 -9.52 -3.42 -16.39
N LEU A 390 -10.65 -4.12 -16.44
CA LEU A 390 -11.99 -3.60 -16.69
C LEU A 390 -12.83 -3.88 -15.44
N PHE A 391 -12.92 -2.88 -14.57
CA PHE A 391 -13.58 -2.96 -13.27
C PHE A 391 -15.04 -2.48 -13.37
N ASN A 392 -15.97 -3.33 -12.95
CA ASN A 392 -17.39 -3.02 -12.89
C ASN A 392 -17.83 -2.62 -11.46
N PRO A 393 -18.04 -1.33 -11.14
CA PRO A 393 -18.55 -0.92 -9.83
C PRO A 393 -20.07 -1.07 -9.67
N LEU A 394 -20.79 -1.55 -10.69
CA LEU A 394 -22.25 -1.59 -10.69
C LEU A 394 -22.80 -2.90 -10.11
N ASN A 395 -24.08 -2.89 -9.78
CA ASN A 395 -24.81 -4.05 -9.24
C ASN A 395 -25.30 -5.03 -10.32
N ASP A 396 -25.10 -4.71 -11.60
CA ASP A 396 -25.51 -5.52 -12.75
C ASP A 396 -24.30 -5.91 -13.58
N THR A 397 -24.38 -7.05 -14.28
CA THR A 397 -23.38 -7.42 -15.28
C THR A 397 -23.35 -6.39 -16.41
N VAL A 398 -22.17 -5.91 -16.77
CA VAL A 398 -21.99 -4.96 -17.88
C VAL A 398 -20.97 -5.45 -18.88
N SER A 399 -21.23 -5.18 -20.15
CA SER A 399 -20.26 -5.44 -21.22
C SER A 399 -19.26 -4.30 -21.29
N MET A 400 -18.00 -4.59 -21.01
CA MET A 400 -16.91 -3.61 -21.00
C MET A 400 -15.93 -3.93 -22.13
N THR A 401 -15.37 -2.88 -22.74
CA THR A 401 -14.47 -3.02 -23.89
C THR A 401 -13.12 -2.38 -23.62
N ALA A 402 -12.05 -3.16 -23.76
CA ALA A 402 -10.68 -2.69 -23.87
C ALA A 402 -10.43 -2.29 -25.33
N ASP A 403 -10.53 -1.00 -25.65
CA ASP A 403 -10.23 -0.44 -26.97
C ASP A 403 -8.75 -0.05 -27.06
N TYR A 404 -8.02 -0.59 -28.03
CA TYR A 404 -6.57 -0.42 -28.12
C TYR A 404 -6.18 1.02 -28.46
N SER A 405 -7.10 1.81 -29.02
CA SER A 405 -6.86 3.23 -29.29
C SER A 405 -6.90 4.10 -28.04
N GLU A 406 -7.47 3.61 -26.94
CA GLU A 406 -7.57 4.30 -25.65
C GLU A 406 -6.47 3.88 -24.67
N ILE A 407 -5.84 2.73 -24.88
CA ILE A 407 -4.86 2.13 -23.97
C ILE A 407 -3.46 2.68 -24.30
N PRO A 408 -2.79 3.43 -23.39
CA PRO A 408 -1.51 4.09 -23.67
C PRO A 408 -0.39 3.18 -24.17
N GLU A 409 -0.36 1.93 -23.72
CA GLU A 409 0.69 0.97 -24.05
C GLU A 409 0.45 0.21 -25.37
N LEU A 410 -0.74 0.32 -25.98
CA LEU A 410 -1.11 -0.47 -27.17
C LEU A 410 -1.19 0.40 -28.43
N ASN A 411 -0.87 -0.22 -29.56
CA ASN A 411 -1.14 0.36 -30.88
C ASN A 411 -2.62 0.18 -31.26
N ALA A 412 -3.29 1.27 -31.64
CA ALA A 412 -4.71 1.29 -32.03
C ALA A 412 -5.09 0.31 -33.16
N GLY A 413 -4.21 0.15 -34.15
CA GLY A 413 -4.40 -0.81 -35.25
C GLY A 413 -3.77 -2.18 -34.99
N GLY A 414 -3.32 -2.44 -33.76
CA GLY A 414 -2.59 -3.63 -33.39
C GLY A 414 -3.47 -4.87 -33.28
N CYS A 415 -2.80 -6.02 -33.37
CA CYS A 415 -3.33 -7.32 -33.06
C CYS A 415 -2.39 -7.94 -32.01
N TYR A 416 -2.96 -8.49 -30.93
CA TYR A 416 -2.20 -9.02 -29.81
C TYR A 416 -2.75 -10.37 -29.39
N GLN A 417 -1.85 -11.24 -28.94
CA GLN A 417 -2.20 -12.43 -28.20
C GLN A 417 -2.74 -12.02 -26.83
N VAL A 418 -3.96 -12.45 -26.47
CA VAL A 418 -4.65 -12.03 -25.23
C VAL A 418 -4.92 -13.22 -24.31
N LEU A 419 -4.53 -13.08 -23.04
CA LEU A 419 -4.79 -14.02 -21.97
C LEU A 419 -5.80 -13.44 -20.97
N ASP A 420 -6.83 -14.20 -20.60
CA ASP A 420 -7.65 -13.92 -19.43
C ASP A 420 -6.91 -14.40 -18.16
N VAL A 421 -6.62 -13.47 -17.27
CA VAL A 421 -5.76 -13.69 -16.10
C VAL A 421 -6.42 -14.54 -15.01
N TRP A 422 -7.75 -14.56 -14.92
CA TRP A 422 -8.43 -15.28 -13.82
C TRP A 422 -8.52 -16.78 -14.05
N ASN A 423 -8.83 -17.17 -15.28
CA ASN A 423 -8.95 -18.58 -15.66
C ASN A 423 -7.72 -19.08 -16.44
N SER A 424 -6.72 -18.22 -16.69
CA SER A 424 -5.56 -18.51 -17.53
C SER A 424 -5.95 -19.01 -18.93
N THR A 425 -7.06 -18.49 -19.47
CA THR A 425 -7.58 -18.88 -20.78
C THR A 425 -6.98 -18.01 -21.87
N ASP A 426 -6.34 -18.67 -22.83
CA ASP A 426 -5.91 -18.07 -24.07
C ASP A 426 -7.14 -17.66 -24.91
N LEU A 427 -7.33 -16.35 -25.13
CA LEU A 427 -8.41 -15.79 -25.95
C LEU A 427 -8.01 -15.68 -27.43
N GLY A 428 -6.78 -16.02 -27.77
CA GLY A 428 -6.15 -15.92 -29.08
C GLY A 428 -5.78 -14.50 -29.48
N CYS A 429 -5.41 -14.36 -30.75
CA CYS A 429 -5.15 -13.08 -31.38
C CYS A 429 -6.41 -12.24 -31.49
N LYS A 430 -6.38 -11.03 -30.92
CA LYS A 430 -7.46 -10.05 -30.95
C LYS A 430 -6.98 -8.77 -31.61
N GLU A 431 -7.81 -8.20 -32.47
CA GLU A 431 -7.54 -6.96 -33.20
C GLU A 431 -8.39 -5.82 -32.65
N LYS A 432 -7.80 -4.63 -32.50
CA LYS A 432 -8.45 -3.34 -32.16
C LYS A 432 -9.15 -3.25 -30.81
N SER A 433 -9.84 -4.28 -30.35
CA SER A 433 -10.51 -4.29 -29.05
C SER A 433 -10.81 -5.70 -28.54
N VAL A 434 -11.09 -5.80 -27.24
CA VAL A 434 -11.64 -6.99 -26.59
C VAL A 434 -12.82 -6.57 -25.73
N THR A 435 -13.98 -7.19 -25.96
CA THR A 435 -15.19 -6.98 -25.15
C THR A 435 -15.46 -8.20 -24.29
N VAL A 436 -15.77 -7.97 -23.01
CA VAL A 436 -16.07 -9.00 -22.02
C VAL A 436 -17.25 -8.56 -21.16
N ASP A 437 -18.08 -9.53 -20.75
CA ASP A 437 -19.15 -9.29 -19.78
C ASP A 437 -18.58 -9.44 -18.37
N VAL A 438 -18.62 -8.36 -17.60
CA VAL A 438 -18.04 -8.27 -16.24
C VAL A 438 -19.18 -8.30 -15.22
N ALA A 439 -19.14 -9.28 -14.31
CA ALA A 439 -20.14 -9.45 -13.27
C ALA A 439 -20.18 -8.25 -12.30
N PRO A 440 -21.25 -8.08 -11.50
CA PRO A 440 -21.32 -7.02 -10.50
C PRO A 440 -20.10 -7.02 -9.57
N HIS A 441 -19.52 -5.85 -9.36
CA HIS A 441 -18.36 -5.63 -8.48
C HIS A 441 -17.09 -6.41 -8.87
N ASP A 442 -17.06 -7.04 -10.04
CA ASP A 442 -15.95 -7.86 -10.52
C ASP A 442 -14.99 -7.06 -11.40
N THR A 443 -13.82 -7.64 -11.65
CA THR A 443 -12.81 -7.06 -12.53
C THR A 443 -12.36 -8.11 -13.53
N ALA A 444 -12.60 -7.87 -14.82
CA ALA A 444 -11.94 -8.64 -15.87
C ALA A 444 -10.49 -8.14 -16.02
N VAL A 445 -9.54 -9.05 -15.99
CA VAL A 445 -8.11 -8.73 -16.15
C VAL A 445 -7.56 -9.47 -17.36
N LEU A 446 -7.01 -8.72 -18.30
CA LEU A 446 -6.49 -9.21 -19.57
C LEU A 446 -5.00 -8.87 -19.69
N LEU A 447 -4.20 -9.83 -20.12
CA LEU A 447 -2.79 -9.62 -20.47
C LEU A 447 -2.64 -9.65 -21.99
N PHE A 448 -2.21 -8.53 -22.56
CA PHE A 448 -1.88 -8.36 -23.96
C PHE A 448 -0.39 -8.59 -24.15
N GLU A 449 0.00 -9.77 -24.63
CA GLU A 449 1.39 -10.23 -24.60
C GLU A 449 2.23 -9.64 -25.75
N HIS A 450 2.28 -10.35 -26.87
CA HIS A 450 3.04 -9.99 -28.06
C HIS A 450 2.10 -9.73 -29.23
N SER A 451 2.57 -8.95 -30.20
CA SER A 451 1.80 -8.77 -31.43
C SER A 451 1.74 -10.06 -32.22
N CYS A 452 0.53 -10.34 -32.71
CA CYS A 452 0.24 -11.25 -33.80
C CYS A 452 -0.60 -10.47 -34.84
#